data_AF-A0A351DST2-F1
#
_entry.id   AF-A0A351DST2-F1
#
_cell.length_a   1.000
_cell.length_b   1.000
_cell.length_c   1.000
_cell.angle_alpha   90.00
_cell.angle_beta   90.00
_cell.angle_gamma   90.00
#
_symmetry.space_group_name_H-M   'P 1'
#
loop_
_entity.id
_entity.type
_entity.pdbx_description
1 polymer ?
#
loop_
_entity_poly.entity_id
_entity_poly.type
_entity_poly.pdbx_seq_one_letter_code
_entity_poly.pdbx_strand_id
1 'polypeptide(L)'
;AVSEYLPGEQYVLEIAIGGTSPRFGMQATAVDAAGGNAGTFGNPSNNTQLEDVGGRHIIEHNSSSTSNTFTVDWTAPATGGEVTFYASGLAAGGSMSSGGDQYAGATLTLPEAMITIDVGGCTYDFACNYSAIATFDDGSCEIESCAVQGDLDGDGSVNVNDLLLLLANFGAV
;
A
#
# COMPACT_ATOMS: atom_id res chain seq x y z
N ALA A 1 12.12 -5.86 -3.78
CA ALA A 1 11.73 -5.80 -2.36
C ALA A 1 10.31 -5.27 -2.29
N VAL A 2 9.48 -5.83 -1.41
CA VAL A 2 8.12 -5.33 -1.15
C VAL A 2 8.24 -4.00 -0.39
N SER A 3 7.49 -2.98 -0.80
CA SER A 3 7.48 -1.64 -0.16
C SER A 3 6.19 -1.32 0.57
N GLU A 4 5.15 -2.12 0.38
CA GLU A 4 3.81 -2.00 0.98
C GLU A 4 3.14 -3.37 0.99
N TYR A 5 2.17 -3.59 1.88
CA TYR A 5 1.43 -4.85 1.97
C TYR A 5 -0.07 -4.67 1.73
N LEU A 6 -0.72 -5.70 1.18
CA LEU A 6 -2.17 -5.79 1.06
C LEU A 6 -2.73 -6.54 2.28
N PRO A 7 -3.79 -6.04 2.93
CA PRO A 7 -4.40 -6.70 4.09
C PRO A 7 -4.78 -8.15 3.81
N GLY A 8 -4.39 -9.05 4.71
CA GLY A 8 -4.67 -10.49 4.60
C GLY A 8 -3.85 -11.25 3.55
N GLU A 9 -3.03 -10.58 2.74
CA GLU A 9 -2.18 -11.24 1.75
C GLU A 9 -1.00 -11.96 2.42
N GLN A 10 -0.51 -13.02 1.79
CA GLN A 10 0.63 -13.78 2.28
C GLN A 10 1.92 -13.41 1.53
N TYR A 11 2.99 -13.21 2.28
CA TYR A 11 4.32 -12.90 1.78
C TYR A 11 5.33 -13.90 2.34
N VAL A 12 6.39 -14.19 1.58
CA VAL A 12 7.55 -14.91 2.12
C VAL A 12 8.50 -13.89 2.75
N LEU A 13 8.69 -13.98 4.07
CA LEU A 13 9.69 -13.20 4.78
C LEU A 13 11.01 -13.96 4.78
N GLU A 14 12.07 -13.34 4.24
CA GLU A 14 13.44 -13.86 4.32
C GLU A 14 14.26 -13.05 5.32
N ILE A 15 14.89 -13.75 6.26
CA ILE A 15 15.84 -13.20 7.20
C ILE A 15 17.22 -13.74 6.83
N ALA A 16 18.03 -12.88 6.20
CA ALA A 16 19.38 -13.20 5.78
C ALA A 16 20.41 -12.60 6.76
N ILE A 17 21.27 -13.45 7.31
CA ILE A 17 22.37 -13.03 8.18
C ILE A 17 23.64 -12.88 7.35
N GLY A 18 24.27 -11.71 7.47
CA GLY A 18 25.56 -11.44 6.84
C GLY A 18 26.73 -12.16 7.54
N GLY A 19 27.83 -12.35 6.81
CA GLY A 19 29.05 -12.97 7.32
C GLY A 19 29.33 -14.36 6.72
N THR A 20 30.46 -14.96 7.10
CA THR A 20 30.95 -16.24 6.57
C THR A 20 31.14 -17.30 7.66
N SER A 21 30.51 -17.11 8.81
CA SER A 21 30.60 -18.03 9.95
C SER A 21 29.95 -19.39 9.64
N PRO A 22 30.37 -20.49 10.29
CA PRO A 22 29.85 -21.83 10.00
C PRO A 22 28.46 -22.11 10.56
N ARG A 23 27.96 -21.26 11.47
CA ARG A 23 26.68 -21.45 12.16
C ARG A 23 25.91 -20.15 12.26
N PHE A 24 24.62 -20.23 11.99
CA PHE A 24 23.72 -19.08 12.04
C PHE A 24 22.52 -19.38 12.93
N GLY A 25 21.97 -18.32 13.50
CA GLY A 25 20.73 -18.31 14.25
C GLY A 25 20.05 -16.96 14.13
N MET A 26 18.77 -16.91 14.45
CA MET A 26 17.98 -15.70 14.36
C MET A 26 16.83 -15.69 15.35
N GLN A 27 16.30 -14.49 15.58
CA GLN A 27 15.01 -14.26 16.19
C GLN A 27 14.37 -13.03 15.55
N ALA A 28 13.07 -13.06 15.25
CA ALA A 28 12.33 -11.96 14.69
C ALA A 28 10.88 -11.90 15.19
N THR A 29 10.25 -10.73 14.99
CA THR A 29 8.82 -10.48 15.27
C THR A 29 8.28 -9.39 14.35
N ALA A 30 6.95 -9.32 14.21
CA ALA A 30 6.25 -8.20 13.56
C ALA A 30 5.26 -7.55 14.53
N VAL A 31 5.25 -6.23 14.59
CA VAL A 31 4.37 -5.45 15.47
C VAL A 31 3.67 -4.33 14.73
N ASP A 32 2.48 -3.96 15.21
CA ASP A 32 1.78 -2.75 14.76
C ASP A 32 2.32 -1.50 15.47
N ALA A 33 1.82 -0.32 15.11
CA ALA A 33 2.20 0.95 15.72
C ALA A 33 1.90 1.05 17.24
N ALA A 34 0.96 0.27 17.76
CA ALA A 34 0.65 0.18 19.19
C ALA A 34 1.51 -0.87 19.92
N GLY A 35 2.37 -1.60 19.19
CA GLY A 35 3.16 -2.70 19.70
C GLY A 35 2.39 -4.01 19.84
N GLY A 36 1.20 -4.16 19.25
CA GLY A 36 0.49 -5.44 19.14
C GLY A 36 1.20 -6.44 18.21
N ASN A 37 0.71 -7.68 18.08
CA ASN A 37 1.22 -8.59 17.03
C ASN A 37 0.63 -8.18 15.68
N ALA A 38 1.47 -8.06 14.66
CA ALA A 38 1.02 -7.70 13.31
C ALA A 38 1.07 -8.90 12.36
N GLY A 39 -0.09 -9.54 12.20
CA GLY A 39 -0.27 -10.68 11.30
C GLY A 39 0.13 -12.00 11.96
N THR A 40 0.22 -13.04 11.14
CA THR A 40 0.50 -14.41 11.58
C THR A 40 1.64 -15.02 10.77
N PHE A 41 2.50 -15.78 11.42
CA PHE A 41 3.58 -16.51 10.77
C PHE A 41 3.19 -17.97 10.54
N GLY A 42 3.71 -18.57 9.47
CA GLY A 42 3.48 -19.95 9.09
C GLY A 42 4.64 -20.54 8.29
N ASN A 43 4.58 -21.82 8.00
CA ASN A 43 5.50 -22.55 7.12
C ASN A 43 7.00 -22.21 7.32
N PRO A 44 7.53 -22.38 8.54
CA PRO A 44 8.93 -22.08 8.82
C PRO A 44 9.88 -22.99 8.02
N SER A 45 11.00 -22.43 7.56
CA SER A 45 12.09 -23.17 6.94
C SER A 45 12.76 -24.14 7.93
N ASN A 46 13.67 -24.97 7.42
CA ASN A 46 14.57 -25.75 8.27
C ASN A 46 15.31 -24.85 9.26
N ASN A 47 15.58 -25.39 10.45
CA ASN A 47 16.21 -24.70 11.58
C ASN A 47 15.43 -23.50 12.13
N THR A 48 14.19 -23.27 11.68
CA THR A 48 13.27 -22.22 12.16
C THR A 48 12.09 -22.85 12.93
N GLN A 49 11.60 -22.15 13.94
CA GLN A 49 10.34 -22.45 14.63
C GLN A 49 9.55 -21.18 14.90
N LEU A 50 8.27 -21.37 15.21
CA LEU A 50 7.35 -20.31 15.60
C LEU A 50 6.96 -20.54 17.05
N GLU A 51 7.06 -19.51 17.86
CA GLU A 51 6.79 -19.58 19.30
C GLU A 51 5.93 -18.41 19.76
N ASP A 52 5.21 -18.65 20.86
CA ASP A 52 4.37 -17.66 21.53
C ASP A 52 4.91 -17.39 22.92
N VAL A 53 5.68 -16.32 23.08
CA VAL A 53 6.35 -15.99 24.35
C VAL A 53 5.66 -14.80 24.98
N GLY A 54 4.88 -15.04 26.04
CA GLY A 54 4.12 -13.98 26.70
C GLY A 54 3.08 -13.30 25.80
N GLY A 55 2.56 -14.03 24.81
CA GLY A 55 1.61 -13.53 23.81
C GLY A 55 2.24 -12.75 22.65
N ARG A 56 3.57 -12.74 22.54
CA ARG A 56 4.29 -12.22 21.36
C ARG A 56 4.53 -13.35 20.36
N HIS A 57 4.15 -13.14 19.11
CA HIS A 57 4.48 -14.05 18.01
C HIS A 57 5.97 -13.90 17.66
N ILE A 58 6.75 -14.96 17.85
CA ILE A 58 8.20 -15.00 17.60
C ILE A 58 8.50 -15.97 16.48
N ILE A 59 9.40 -15.57 15.58
CA ILE A 59 10.12 -16.46 14.68
C ILE A 59 11.51 -16.63 15.28
N GLU A 60 11.98 -17.85 15.46
CA GLU A 60 13.33 -18.08 15.97
C GLU A 60 13.97 -19.33 15.40
N HIS A 61 15.27 -19.46 15.60
CA HIS A 61 15.97 -20.69 15.29
C HIS A 61 15.69 -21.76 16.36
N ASN A 62 15.45 -23.01 15.94
CA ASN A 62 15.31 -24.15 16.87
C ASN A 62 16.61 -24.94 17.05
N SER A 63 17.60 -24.69 16.20
CA SER A 63 18.90 -25.34 16.19
C SER A 63 19.88 -24.53 15.34
N SER A 64 21.19 -24.71 15.55
CA SER A 64 22.19 -24.00 14.74
C SER A 64 22.08 -24.39 13.27
N SER A 65 21.97 -23.41 12.37
CA SER A 65 21.88 -23.63 10.94
C SER A 65 23.22 -23.47 10.25
N THR A 66 23.50 -24.26 9.20
CA THR A 66 24.60 -23.96 8.26
C THR A 66 24.16 -23.03 7.13
N SER A 67 22.85 -22.82 6.96
CA SER A 67 22.30 -21.79 6.10
C SER A 67 22.29 -20.45 6.83
N ASN A 68 22.64 -19.38 6.13
CA ASN A 68 22.53 -18.01 6.64
C ASN A 68 21.19 -17.35 6.31
N THR A 69 20.27 -18.09 5.68
CA THR A 69 18.92 -17.63 5.34
C THR A 69 17.88 -18.49 6.03
N PHE A 70 16.85 -17.82 6.55
CA PHE A 70 15.70 -18.41 7.22
C PHE A 70 14.43 -17.77 6.64
N THR A 71 13.42 -18.58 6.37
CA THR A 71 12.16 -18.08 5.79
C THR A 71 10.95 -18.52 6.58
N VAL A 72 9.93 -17.68 6.56
CA VAL A 72 8.57 -17.99 7.01
C VAL A 72 7.58 -17.37 6.04
N ASP A 73 6.38 -17.93 5.98
CA ASP A 73 5.24 -17.22 5.41
C ASP A 73 4.69 -16.25 6.46
N TRP A 74 4.46 -15.00 6.06
CA TRP A 74 3.79 -13.99 6.85
C TRP A 74 2.47 -13.62 6.18
N THR A 75 1.36 -13.90 6.85
CA THR A 75 0.04 -13.41 6.46
C THR A 75 -0.20 -12.07 7.14
N ALA A 76 -0.35 -11.02 6.33
CA ALA A 76 -0.53 -9.67 6.82
C ALA A 76 -1.82 -9.50 7.64
N PRO A 77 -1.87 -8.53 8.58
CA PRO A 77 -3.08 -8.20 9.31
C PRO A 77 -4.28 -7.95 8.37
N ALA A 78 -5.46 -8.41 8.78
CA ALA A 78 -6.71 -8.13 8.05
C ALA A 78 -7.23 -6.69 8.30
N THR A 79 -6.87 -6.12 9.45
CA THR A 79 -7.12 -4.71 9.79
C THR A 79 -5.85 -3.92 9.64
N GLY A 80 -6.00 -2.76 9.01
CA GLY A 80 -4.92 -1.93 8.51
C GLY A 80 -3.93 -1.34 9.50
N GLY A 81 -2.90 -0.69 8.96
CA GLY A 81 -1.88 0.05 9.70
C GLY A 81 -0.44 -0.26 9.28
N GLU A 82 0.50 0.50 9.81
CA GLU A 82 1.92 0.24 9.58
C GLU A 82 2.38 -1.00 10.37
N VAL A 83 3.15 -1.87 9.71
CA VAL A 83 3.77 -3.05 10.33
C VAL A 83 5.27 -2.87 10.38
N THR A 84 5.85 -3.05 11.56
CA THR A 84 7.31 -3.04 11.74
C THR A 84 7.80 -4.42 12.16
N PHE A 85 8.71 -4.97 11.36
CA PHE A 85 9.46 -6.18 11.63
C PHE A 85 10.76 -5.82 12.35
N TYR A 86 11.06 -6.55 13.41
CA TYR A 86 12.34 -6.50 14.10
C TYR A 86 12.99 -7.87 14.02
N ALA A 87 14.25 -7.92 13.62
CA ALA A 87 15.03 -9.14 13.57
C ALA A 87 16.41 -8.95 14.21
N SER A 88 16.92 -10.03 14.78
CA SER A 88 18.29 -10.15 15.23
C SER A 88 18.88 -11.45 14.66
N GLY A 89 20.14 -11.38 14.27
CA GLY A 89 20.88 -12.48 13.66
C GLY A 89 22.21 -12.71 14.34
N LEU A 90 22.61 -13.97 14.43
CA LEU A 90 23.89 -14.42 14.95
C LEU A 90 24.63 -15.22 13.87
N ALA A 91 25.90 -14.94 13.68
CA ALA A 91 26.82 -15.69 12.84
C ALA A 91 27.99 -16.18 13.71
N ALA A 92 27.86 -17.37 14.28
CA ALA A 92 28.77 -17.93 15.26
C ALA A 92 29.97 -18.64 14.61
N GLY A 93 31.18 -18.28 15.01
CA GLY A 93 32.47 -18.74 14.48
C GLY A 93 32.78 -20.22 14.74
N GLY A 94 31.92 -20.93 15.49
CA GLY A 94 32.04 -22.36 15.74
C GLY A 94 33.12 -22.75 16.77
N SER A 95 33.79 -21.77 17.38
CA SER A 95 34.71 -21.98 18.51
C SER A 95 33.95 -21.96 19.84
N MET A 96 34.50 -22.53 20.91
CA MET A 96 33.97 -22.36 22.29
C MET A 96 34.40 -21.02 22.90
N SER A 97 34.64 -20.01 22.08
CA SER A 97 35.10 -18.67 22.45
C SER A 97 34.34 -17.63 21.64
N SER A 98 34.42 -16.36 22.02
CA SER A 98 33.82 -15.26 21.26
C SER A 98 34.57 -14.91 19.96
N GLY A 99 35.66 -15.62 19.65
CA GLY A 99 36.44 -15.38 18.44
C GLY A 99 35.68 -15.84 17.19
N GLY A 100 35.45 -14.91 16.27
CA GLY A 100 34.76 -15.18 15.00
C GLY A 100 33.22 -15.10 15.07
N ASP A 101 32.67 -14.74 16.22
CA ASP A 101 31.23 -14.51 16.40
C ASP A 101 30.85 -13.09 15.94
N GLN A 102 29.73 -12.97 15.23
CA GLN A 102 29.15 -11.72 14.79
C GLN A 102 27.65 -11.69 15.09
N TYR A 103 27.11 -10.50 15.31
CA TYR A 103 25.68 -10.30 15.47
C TYR A 103 25.23 -8.99 14.81
N ALA A 104 23.97 -8.94 14.39
CA ALA A 104 23.36 -7.74 13.84
C ALA A 104 21.86 -7.73 14.10
N GLY A 105 21.29 -6.52 14.16
CA GLY A 105 19.84 -6.30 14.13
C GLY A 105 19.40 -5.72 12.79
N ALA A 106 18.15 -5.96 12.41
CA ALA A 106 17.52 -5.36 11.25
C ALA A 106 16.09 -4.96 11.57
N THR A 107 15.64 -3.89 10.94
CA THR A 107 14.26 -3.42 11.02
C THR A 107 13.73 -3.21 9.60
N LEU A 108 12.48 -3.62 9.36
CA LEU A 108 11.76 -3.33 8.12
C LEU A 108 10.37 -2.81 8.51
N THR A 109 9.99 -1.67 7.94
CA THR A 109 8.66 -1.09 8.14
C THR A 109 7.92 -1.13 6.82
N LEU A 110 6.74 -1.75 6.81
CA LEU A 110 5.86 -1.85 5.66
C LEU A 110 4.54 -1.11 5.94
N PRO A 111 4.23 -0.04 5.20
CA PRO A 111 2.89 0.53 5.20
C PRO A 111 1.89 -0.42 4.52
N GLU A 112 0.64 -0.30 4.90
CA GLU A 112 -0.47 -0.88 4.16
C GLU A 112 -0.67 -0.14 2.83
N ALA A 113 -0.88 -0.89 1.75
CA ALA A 113 -1.19 -0.36 0.44
C ALA A 113 -2.63 0.18 0.42
N MET A 114 -2.77 1.46 0.08
CA MET A 114 -4.07 2.12 -0.05
C MET A 114 -4.56 2.00 -1.50
N ILE A 115 -5.58 1.18 -1.74
CA ILE A 115 -6.21 1.10 -3.07
C ILE A 115 -7.28 2.18 -3.18
N THR A 116 -7.05 3.17 -4.04
CA THR A 116 -8.04 4.19 -4.40
C THR A 116 -8.63 3.89 -5.78
N ILE A 117 -9.96 4.01 -5.90
CA ILE A 117 -10.66 3.96 -7.19
C ILE A 117 -11.15 5.36 -7.49
N ASP A 118 -10.52 5.99 -8.47
CA ASP A 118 -10.91 7.31 -8.95
C ASP A 118 -11.86 7.17 -10.15
N VAL A 119 -12.89 8.02 -10.17
CA VAL A 119 -13.90 8.03 -11.24
C VAL A 119 -13.60 9.19 -12.16
N GLY A 120 -13.27 8.88 -13.41
CA GLY A 120 -13.10 9.90 -14.46
C GLY A 120 -14.43 10.37 -15.02
N GLY A 121 -14.52 11.65 -15.35
CA GLY A 121 -15.65 12.25 -16.04
C GLY A 121 -15.53 13.77 -16.07
N CYS A 122 -16.48 14.47 -16.69
CA CYS A 122 -16.40 15.93 -16.72
C CYS A 122 -16.63 16.55 -15.33
N THR A 123 -15.66 17.34 -14.84
CA THR A 123 -15.74 17.99 -13.52
C THR A 123 -16.25 19.44 -13.56
N TYR A 124 -16.46 20.01 -14.75
CA TYR A 124 -16.98 21.37 -14.88
C TYR A 124 -18.51 21.37 -14.81
N ASP A 125 -19.06 22.07 -13.83
CA ASP A 125 -20.51 22.14 -13.56
C ASP A 125 -21.32 22.79 -14.70
N PHE A 126 -20.68 23.64 -15.51
CA PHE A 126 -21.27 24.24 -16.70
C PHE A 126 -21.26 23.34 -17.94
N ALA A 127 -20.54 22.21 -17.92
CA ALA A 127 -20.47 21.31 -19.06
C ALA A 127 -21.73 20.44 -19.15
N CYS A 128 -22.10 20.11 -20.38
CA CYS A 128 -23.31 19.39 -20.70
C CYS A 128 -23.32 17.95 -20.17
N ASN A 129 -22.15 17.34 -20.07
CA ASN A 129 -21.93 16.02 -19.52
C ASN A 129 -21.24 16.05 -18.14
N TYR A 130 -21.47 17.11 -17.36
CA TYR A 130 -21.00 17.21 -15.98
C TYR A 130 -21.38 15.95 -15.18
N SER A 131 -20.40 15.41 -14.45
CA SER A 131 -20.56 14.25 -13.58
C SER A 131 -20.20 14.62 -12.14
N ALA A 132 -21.19 14.69 -11.27
CA ALA A 132 -20.99 15.01 -9.85
C ALA A 132 -20.20 13.93 -9.08
N ILE A 133 -20.00 12.74 -9.67
CA ILE A 133 -19.19 11.66 -9.10
C ILE A 133 -17.76 11.63 -9.65
N ALA A 134 -17.43 12.45 -10.66
CA ALA A 134 -16.08 12.50 -11.19
C ALA A 134 -15.10 13.10 -10.16
N THR A 135 -14.01 12.38 -9.87
CA THR A 135 -12.93 12.86 -8.98
C THR A 135 -11.80 13.54 -9.76
N PHE A 136 -11.79 13.38 -11.08
CA PHE A 136 -10.87 14.07 -11.98
C PHE A 136 -11.49 14.23 -13.38
N ASP A 137 -11.08 15.31 -14.08
CA ASP A 137 -11.45 15.56 -15.47
C ASP A 137 -10.76 14.55 -16.39
N ASP A 138 -11.55 13.77 -17.12
CA ASP A 138 -11.05 12.80 -18.10
C ASP A 138 -10.92 13.40 -19.51
N GLY A 139 -11.19 14.70 -19.67
CA GLY A 139 -11.15 15.41 -20.94
C GLY A 139 -12.37 15.15 -21.83
N SER A 140 -13.42 14.52 -21.30
CA SER A 140 -14.66 14.28 -22.03
C SER A 140 -15.62 15.48 -22.04
N CYS A 141 -15.30 16.56 -21.32
CA CYS A 141 -16.19 17.71 -21.17
C CYS A 141 -16.68 18.29 -22.50
N GLU A 142 -17.99 18.28 -22.69
CA GLU A 142 -18.66 18.90 -23.82
C GLU A 142 -19.42 20.14 -23.37
N ILE A 143 -19.26 21.22 -24.14
CA ILE A 143 -19.95 22.49 -23.91
C ILE A 143 -21.01 22.75 -24.98
N GLU A 144 -21.06 21.93 -26.05
CA GLU A 144 -21.91 22.19 -27.20
C GLU A 144 -23.17 21.32 -27.25
N SER A 145 -23.15 20.12 -26.68
CA SER A 145 -24.27 19.15 -26.80
C SER A 145 -25.57 19.61 -26.13
N CYS A 146 -25.44 20.42 -25.08
CA CYS A 146 -26.52 21.11 -24.39
C CYS A 146 -26.57 22.62 -24.70
N ALA A 147 -25.59 23.15 -25.43
CA ALA A 147 -25.71 24.51 -25.95
C ALA A 147 -26.75 24.49 -27.05
N VAL A 148 -27.94 24.98 -26.74
CA VAL A 148 -28.97 25.14 -27.76
C VAL A 148 -28.56 26.35 -28.59
N GLN A 149 -27.90 26.11 -29.73
CA GLN A 149 -27.46 27.18 -30.62
C GLN A 149 -28.65 28.08 -30.98
N GLY A 150 -28.62 29.33 -30.51
CA GLY A 150 -29.71 30.29 -30.69
C GLY A 150 -30.56 30.55 -29.45
N ASP A 151 -30.28 29.93 -28.30
CA ASP A 151 -30.83 30.29 -26.99
C ASP A 151 -30.05 31.52 -26.49
N LEU A 152 -30.66 32.69 -26.62
CA LEU A 152 -30.05 34.00 -26.36
C LEU A 152 -30.49 34.58 -25.01
N ASP A 153 -31.57 34.07 -24.39
CA ASP A 153 -31.93 34.41 -23.00
C ASP A 153 -31.45 33.40 -21.95
N GLY A 154 -30.97 32.22 -22.37
CA GLY A 154 -30.47 31.16 -21.49
C GLY A 154 -31.59 30.37 -20.81
N ASP A 155 -32.80 30.33 -21.39
CA ASP A 155 -33.95 29.59 -20.83
C ASP A 155 -33.97 28.09 -21.19
N GLY A 156 -33.00 27.63 -21.98
CA GLY A 156 -32.85 26.25 -22.43
C GLY A 156 -33.72 25.89 -23.63
N SER A 157 -34.38 26.86 -24.28
CA SER A 157 -35.19 26.69 -25.48
C SER A 157 -34.75 27.66 -26.59
N VAL A 158 -35.02 27.32 -27.85
CA VAL A 158 -34.86 28.27 -28.98
C VAL A 158 -36.25 28.63 -29.49
N ASN A 159 -36.70 29.84 -29.15
CA ASN A 159 -38.05 30.30 -29.42
C ASN A 159 -38.11 31.81 -29.79
N VAL A 160 -39.32 32.38 -29.80
CA VAL A 160 -39.53 33.78 -30.22
C VAL A 160 -38.85 34.76 -29.24
N ASN A 161 -38.71 34.41 -27.97
CA ASN A 161 -38.04 35.24 -26.97
C ASN A 161 -36.56 35.46 -27.33
N ASP A 162 -35.86 34.42 -27.79
CA ASP A 162 -34.48 34.51 -28.27
C ASP A 162 -34.37 35.39 -29.51
N LEU A 163 -35.29 35.21 -30.46
CA LEU A 163 -35.32 36.03 -31.66
C LEU A 163 -35.56 37.50 -31.33
N LEU A 164 -36.38 37.80 -30.32
CA LEU A 164 -36.61 39.17 -29.86
C LEU A 164 -35.34 39.78 -29.25
N LEU A 165 -34.55 38.99 -28.52
CA LEU A 165 -33.24 39.42 -28.00
C LEU A 165 -32.22 39.70 -29.10
N LEU A 166 -32.16 38.84 -30.12
CA LEU A 166 -31.33 39.09 -31.30
C LEU A 166 -31.72 40.41 -31.98
N LEU A 167 -33.01 40.60 -32.24
CA LEU A 167 -33.52 41.77 -32.94
C LEU A 167 -33.41 43.06 -32.12
N ALA A 168 -33.50 42.98 -30.79
CA ALA A 168 -33.36 44.14 -29.91
C ALA A 168 -31.94 44.75 -29.96
N ASN A 169 -30.91 43.93 -30.18
CA ASN A 169 -29.52 44.36 -30.25
C ASN A 169 -28.96 44.44 -31.68
N PHE A 170 -29.76 44.06 -32.69
CA PHE A 170 -29.33 44.06 -34.07
C PHE A 170 -29.08 45.50 -34.59
N GLY A 171 -27.82 45.83 -34.85
CA GLY A 171 -27.41 47.16 -35.33
C GLY A 171 -27.17 48.20 -34.23
N ALA A 172 -27.16 47.80 -32.96
CA ALA A 172 -26.68 48.65 -31.86
C ALA A 172 -25.15 48.77 -31.91
N VAL A 173 -24.64 50.00 -31.83
CA VAL A 173 -23.21 50.36 -31.70
C VAL A 173 -22.97 51.13 -30.42
#